data_AF-A0A7J7NRT6-F1
#
_entry.id   AF-A0A7J7NRT6-F1
#
_cell.length_a   1.000
_cell.length_b   1.000
_cell.length_c   1.000
_cell.angle_alpha   90.00
_cell.angle_beta   90.00
_cell.angle_gamma   90.00
#
_symmetry.space_group_name_H-M   'P 1'
#
loop_
_entity.id
_entity.type
_entity.pdbx_description
1 polymer ?
#
loop_
_entity_poly.entity_id
_entity_poly.type
_entity_poly.pdbx_seq_one_letter_code
_entity_poly.pdbx_strand_id
1 'polypeptide(L)'
;MIDRVALKAIIMDAMEMNRVDPTKKIEEVRVRSGKRRVRPKQRDILEVDSDPLQDFCVADLNGTLSINGFPCKPISKVISSDFFFDGFTKEGNTSNGVGSAVTSGNVLAFPGVNTLGISMNRVDYAPGGVNPPHIHPRASETGVIIQGEVLVGFITTGNVYHSKVLKFGEMFVIPRGLAHFQMNVGKGKAMVITAFNSQLPGATILPLALFASNPPLPIKVLTKTFQVEEKIINDIKSKFIF
;
A
#
# COMPACT_ATOMS: atom_id res chain seq x y z
N MET A 1 18.66 13.78 25.96
CA MET A 1 17.93 12.81 26.80
C MET A 1 16.45 13.13 26.63
N ILE A 2 15.69 12.31 25.89
CA ILE A 2 14.30 12.60 25.54
C ILE A 2 13.44 12.33 26.78
N ASP A 3 12.61 13.29 27.15
CA ASP A 3 11.62 13.11 28.21
C ASP A 3 10.58 12.09 27.74
N ARG A 4 10.63 10.90 28.35
CA ARG A 4 9.70 9.79 28.09
C ARG A 4 8.25 10.18 28.36
N VAL A 5 8.01 11.25 29.10
CA VAL A 5 6.66 11.77 29.41
C VAL A 5 6.02 12.42 28.16
N ALA A 6 6.77 13.18 27.38
CA ALA A 6 6.25 13.85 26.18
C ALA A 6 5.89 12.85 25.06
N LEU A 7 6.69 11.78 24.90
CA LEU A 7 6.40 10.72 23.93
C LEU A 7 5.18 9.88 24.35
N LYS A 8 5.00 9.65 25.65
CA LYS A 8 3.79 8.98 26.17
C LYS A 8 2.53 9.82 25.98
N ALA A 9 2.60 11.14 26.17
CA ALA A 9 1.45 12.03 26.01
C ALA A 9 0.89 12.01 24.58
N ILE A 10 1.76 12.08 23.57
CA ILE A 10 1.35 12.03 22.15
C ILE A 10 0.73 10.66 21.80
N ILE A 11 1.24 9.57 22.39
CA ILE A 11 0.69 8.22 22.16
C ILE A 11 -0.66 8.03 22.88
N MET A 12 -0.84 8.63 24.06
CA MET A 12 -2.08 8.50 24.83
C MET A 12 -3.26 9.25 24.20
N ASP A 13 -3.05 10.47 23.67
CA ASP A 13 -4.11 11.24 23.01
C ASP A 13 -4.68 10.51 21.78
N ALA A 14 -3.85 9.77 21.05
CA ALA A 14 -4.31 8.96 19.91
C ALA A 14 -5.13 7.72 20.33
N MET A 15 -4.93 7.21 21.56
CA MET A 15 -5.66 6.04 22.07
C MET A 15 -7.02 6.41 22.69
N GLU A 16 -7.21 7.66 23.12
CA GLU A 16 -8.43 8.09 23.81
C GLU A 16 -9.60 8.36 22.84
N MET A 17 -9.32 8.63 21.56
CA MET A 17 -10.34 8.89 20.53
C MET A 17 -11.16 7.65 20.09
N ASN A 18 -10.86 6.44 20.60
CA ASN A 18 -11.50 5.18 20.17
C ASN A 18 -12.36 4.48 21.25
N ARG A 19 -12.76 5.15 22.33
CA ARG A 19 -13.65 4.55 23.33
C ARG A 19 -15.12 4.93 23.09
N VAL A 20 -15.89 4.01 22.52
CA VAL A 20 -17.37 4.07 22.56
C VAL A 20 -17.84 3.42 23.86
N ASP A 21 -18.54 4.18 24.70
CA ASP A 21 -19.11 3.73 25.97
C ASP A 21 -20.37 2.86 25.74
N PRO A 22 -20.37 1.59 26.17
CA PRO A 22 -21.48 0.66 25.94
C PRO A 22 -22.68 0.85 26.89
N THR A 23 -22.70 1.88 27.76
CA THR A 23 -23.72 2.00 28.82
C THR A 23 -24.81 3.07 28.61
N LYS A 24 -24.86 3.76 27.46
CA LYS A 24 -25.99 4.68 27.19
C LYS A 24 -27.28 3.92 26.90
N LYS A 25 -28.20 3.94 27.87
CA LYS A 25 -29.58 3.45 27.76
C LYS A 25 -30.30 4.09 26.57
N ILE A 26 -30.99 3.24 25.82
CA ILE A 26 -31.90 3.59 24.73
C ILE A 26 -33.17 4.18 25.37
N GLU A 27 -33.45 5.47 25.17
CA GLU A 27 -34.78 6.03 25.45
C GLU A 27 -35.72 5.68 24.28
N GLU A 28 -36.85 5.05 24.59
CA GLU A 28 -37.92 4.76 23.64
C GLU A 28 -38.56 6.05 23.11
N VAL A 29 -38.37 6.33 21.82
CA VAL A 29 -39.04 7.43 21.13
C VAL A 29 -40.47 7.02 20.79
N ARG A 30 -41.45 7.62 21.48
CA ARG A 30 -42.89 7.54 21.21
C ARG A 30 -43.20 7.97 19.77
N VAL A 31 -43.78 7.07 18.97
CA VAL A 31 -44.13 7.31 17.56
C VAL A 31 -45.24 8.36 17.45
N ARG A 32 -44.93 9.53 16.89
CA ARG A 32 -45.94 10.42 16.29
C ARG A 32 -46.00 10.18 14.79
N SER A 33 -47.20 9.95 14.29
CA SER A 33 -47.52 9.76 12.87
C SER A 33 -47.20 11.03 12.07
N GLY A 34 -46.13 10.99 11.30
CA GLY A 34 -45.79 12.00 10.31
C GLY A 34 -45.04 11.31 9.17
N LYS A 35 -45.47 11.57 7.92
CA LYS A 35 -44.95 10.95 6.69
C LYS A 35 -43.42 10.85 6.72
N ARG A 36 -42.88 9.63 6.89
CA ARG A 36 -41.44 9.37 6.79
C ARG A 36 -41.03 9.52 5.33
N ARG A 37 -40.41 10.66 5.02
CA ARG A 37 -39.62 10.82 3.80
C ARG A 37 -38.45 9.86 3.92
N VAL A 38 -38.51 8.73 3.21
CA VAL A 38 -37.38 7.80 3.10
C VAL A 38 -36.30 8.55 2.33
N ARG A 39 -35.33 9.12 3.04
CA ARG A 39 -34.09 9.55 2.40
C ARG A 39 -33.38 8.28 1.95
N PRO A 40 -32.88 8.19 0.70
CA PRO A 40 -31.99 7.10 0.34
C PRO A 40 -30.86 7.11 1.36
N LYS A 41 -30.59 5.98 2.02
CA LYS A 41 -29.32 5.84 2.72
C LYS A 41 -28.26 6.00 1.64
N GLN A 42 -27.54 7.11 1.66
CA GLN A 42 -26.24 7.23 1.00
C GLN A 42 -25.49 5.96 1.41
N ARG A 43 -25.22 5.05 0.47
CA ARG A 43 -24.29 3.97 0.76
C ARG A 43 -22.97 4.68 0.97
N ASP A 44 -22.42 4.57 2.17
CA ASP A 44 -21.03 4.96 2.42
C ASP A 44 -20.19 4.03 1.55
N ILE A 45 -19.88 4.46 0.33
CA ILE A 45 -18.99 3.75 -0.58
C ILE A 45 -17.62 3.82 0.11
N LEU A 46 -17.18 2.71 0.69
CA LEU A 46 -15.78 2.50 1.01
C LEU A 46 -14.99 2.85 -0.24
N GLU A 47 -14.09 3.82 -0.14
CA GLU A 47 -13.37 4.44 -1.24
C GLU A 47 -12.34 3.45 -1.85
N VAL A 48 -12.83 2.43 -2.55
CA VAL A 48 -12.08 1.53 -3.44
C VAL A 48 -12.26 2.00 -4.89
N ASP A 49 -11.48 1.42 -5.80
CA ASP A 49 -11.69 1.60 -7.24
C ASP A 49 -13.18 1.44 -7.61
N SER A 50 -13.68 2.30 -8.50
CA SER A 50 -15.07 2.27 -8.94
C SER A 50 -15.42 0.95 -9.62
N ASP A 51 -16.63 0.44 -9.37
CA ASP A 51 -17.15 -0.73 -10.09
C ASP A 51 -17.18 -0.48 -11.61
N PRO A 52 -16.86 -1.49 -12.44
CA PRO A 52 -16.93 -1.38 -13.88
C PRO A 52 -18.38 -1.22 -14.35
N LEU A 53 -18.60 -0.42 -15.40
CA LEU A 53 -19.92 -0.19 -16.01
C LEU A 53 -20.16 -1.01 -17.28
N GLN A 54 -19.18 -1.82 -17.68
CA GLN A 54 -19.18 -2.70 -18.85
C GLN A 54 -18.17 -3.83 -18.62
N ASP A 55 -18.22 -4.87 -19.46
CA ASP A 55 -17.40 -6.08 -19.29
C ASP A 55 -15.88 -5.81 -19.25
N PHE A 56 -15.40 -4.87 -20.07
CA PHE A 56 -13.99 -4.48 -20.08
C PHE A 56 -13.78 -3.04 -20.57
N CYS A 57 -12.67 -2.44 -20.14
CA CYS A 57 -12.19 -1.14 -20.62
C CYS A 57 -10.66 -1.16 -20.59
N VAL A 58 -10.02 -1.79 -21.58
CA VAL A 58 -8.54 -1.84 -21.68
C VAL A 58 -7.99 -0.42 -21.70
N ALA A 59 -7.07 -0.06 -20.80
CA ALA A 59 -6.54 1.30 -20.71
C ALA A 59 -5.82 1.72 -21.99
N ASP A 60 -6.14 2.91 -22.49
CA ASP A 60 -5.36 3.63 -23.50
C ASP A 60 -4.32 4.51 -22.79
N LEU A 61 -3.15 3.94 -22.56
CA LEU A 61 -2.03 4.64 -21.90
C LEU A 61 -1.40 5.74 -22.77
N ASN A 62 -1.74 5.81 -24.06
CA ASN A 62 -1.26 6.83 -24.99
C ASN A 62 -2.31 7.92 -25.26
N GLY A 63 -3.49 7.82 -24.65
CA GLY A 63 -4.55 8.81 -24.77
C GLY A 63 -4.13 10.16 -24.20
N THR A 64 -4.59 11.24 -24.85
CA THR A 64 -4.31 12.62 -24.39
C THR A 64 -5.29 13.11 -23.33
N LEU A 65 -6.43 12.41 -23.16
CA LEU A 65 -7.45 12.76 -22.19
C LEU A 65 -7.07 12.26 -20.79
N SER A 66 -7.09 13.17 -19.81
CA SER A 66 -6.91 12.84 -18.40
C SER A 66 -8.26 12.72 -17.70
N ILE A 67 -8.51 11.57 -17.08
CA ILE A 67 -9.70 11.27 -16.27
C ILE A 67 -9.28 10.56 -14.98
N ASN A 68 -10.22 10.33 -14.05
CA ASN A 68 -9.96 9.42 -12.93
C ASN A 68 -9.85 7.98 -13.48
N GLY A 69 -8.67 7.37 -13.36
CA GLY A 69 -8.33 6.13 -14.05
C GLY A 69 -7.69 6.39 -15.42
N PHE A 70 -8.10 5.62 -16.44
CA PHE A 70 -7.55 5.73 -17.79
C PHE A 70 -8.68 5.65 -18.83
N PRO A 71 -8.62 6.44 -19.92
CA PRO A 71 -9.56 6.28 -21.04
C PRO A 71 -9.43 4.85 -21.62
N CYS A 72 -10.52 4.33 -22.20
CA CYS A 72 -10.52 3.00 -22.80
C CYS A 72 -10.01 3.03 -24.25
N LYS A 73 -9.26 2.02 -24.65
CA LYS A 73 -8.99 1.68 -26.05
C LYS A 73 -10.32 1.42 -26.79
N PRO A 74 -10.49 1.83 -28.06
CA PRO A 74 -11.68 1.51 -28.84
C PRO A 74 -11.90 0.00 -28.95
N ILE A 75 -13.15 -0.46 -28.81
CA ILE A 75 -13.52 -1.89 -28.84
C ILE A 75 -12.98 -2.58 -30.10
N SER A 76 -13.02 -1.90 -31.25
CA SER A 76 -12.51 -2.44 -32.53
C SER A 76 -10.99 -2.70 -32.57
N LYS A 77 -10.23 -2.16 -31.60
CA LYS A 77 -8.78 -2.38 -31.49
C LYS A 77 -8.44 -3.38 -30.38
N VAL A 78 -9.39 -3.80 -29.55
CA VAL A 78 -9.16 -4.75 -28.46
C VAL A 78 -8.94 -6.16 -29.04
N ILE A 79 -7.92 -6.85 -28.55
CA ILE A 79 -7.54 -8.20 -28.99
C ILE A 79 -7.29 -9.11 -27.78
N SER A 80 -7.28 -10.43 -27.99
CA SER A 80 -7.14 -11.40 -26.90
C SER A 80 -5.90 -11.18 -26.03
N SER A 81 -4.77 -10.77 -26.62
CA SER A 81 -3.54 -10.51 -25.87
C SER A 81 -3.64 -9.34 -24.88
N ASP A 82 -4.62 -8.44 -25.03
CA ASP A 82 -4.86 -7.36 -24.06
C ASP A 82 -5.30 -7.88 -22.68
N PHE A 83 -5.68 -9.17 -22.58
CA PHE A 83 -6.19 -9.82 -21.36
C PHE A 83 -5.21 -10.83 -20.73
N PHE A 84 -3.99 -10.97 -21.27
CA PHE A 84 -2.98 -11.88 -20.73
C PHE A 84 -1.69 -11.14 -20.42
N PHE A 85 -1.05 -11.51 -19.31
CA PHE A 85 0.16 -10.87 -18.83
C PHE A 85 1.22 -11.92 -18.51
N ASP A 86 2.38 -11.83 -19.16
CA ASP A 86 3.53 -12.72 -18.96
C ASP A 86 4.69 -12.04 -18.21
N GLY A 87 4.49 -10.81 -17.72
CA GLY A 87 5.54 -10.01 -17.09
C GLY A 87 6.14 -10.64 -15.82
N PHE A 88 5.45 -11.57 -15.16
CA PHE A 88 5.96 -12.29 -13.99
C PHE A 88 6.79 -13.54 -14.32
N THR A 89 6.99 -13.87 -15.59
CA THR A 89 7.77 -15.07 -16.00
C THR A 89 9.26 -14.95 -15.71
N LYS A 90 9.80 -13.73 -15.60
CA LYS A 90 11.22 -13.46 -15.37
C LYS A 90 11.47 -12.98 -13.94
N GLU A 91 12.60 -13.43 -13.38
CA GLU A 91 13.10 -12.92 -12.10
C GLU A 91 13.57 -11.47 -12.25
N GLY A 92 13.19 -10.61 -11.29
CA GLY A 92 13.68 -9.25 -11.21
C GLY A 92 15.17 -9.16 -10.83
N ASN A 93 15.84 -8.07 -11.21
CA ASN A 93 17.26 -7.88 -10.89
C ASN A 93 17.45 -7.42 -9.43
N THR A 94 17.83 -8.35 -8.56
CA THR A 94 18.12 -8.08 -7.14
C THR A 94 19.54 -7.57 -6.88
N SER A 95 20.35 -7.30 -7.92
CA SER A 95 21.71 -6.77 -7.78
C SER A 95 21.69 -5.26 -7.56
N ASN A 96 21.08 -4.83 -6.45
CA ASN A 96 20.87 -3.44 -6.08
C ASN A 96 21.00 -3.24 -4.56
N GLY A 97 21.00 -1.98 -4.10
CA GLY A 97 21.31 -1.63 -2.71
C GLY A 97 20.37 -2.20 -1.64
N VAL A 98 19.14 -2.59 -2.00
CA VAL A 98 18.17 -3.22 -1.08
C VAL A 98 18.05 -4.73 -1.28
N GLY A 99 18.64 -5.28 -2.34
CA GLY A 99 18.63 -6.72 -2.61
C GLY A 99 17.26 -7.28 -2.98
N SER A 100 16.32 -6.45 -3.44
CA SER A 100 14.99 -6.87 -3.88
C SER A 100 14.58 -6.17 -5.17
N ALA A 101 13.63 -6.76 -5.91
CA ALA A 101 13.09 -6.18 -7.14
C ALA A 101 11.58 -6.41 -7.21
N VAL A 102 10.83 -5.35 -7.50
CA VAL A 102 9.38 -5.40 -7.72
C VAL A 102 9.09 -5.32 -9.20
N THR A 103 8.45 -6.35 -9.74
CA THR A 103 7.89 -6.35 -11.09
C THR A 103 6.40 -6.08 -10.98
N SER A 104 5.95 -4.94 -11.53
CA SER A 104 4.55 -4.52 -11.41
C SER A 104 3.65 -5.14 -12.48
N GLY A 105 2.47 -5.60 -12.07
CA GLY A 105 1.36 -6.02 -12.94
C GLY A 105 0.12 -5.17 -12.64
N ASN A 106 0.31 -3.86 -12.54
CA ASN A 106 -0.76 -2.86 -12.39
C ASN A 106 -1.20 -2.33 -13.76
N VAL A 107 -2.20 -1.44 -13.80
CA VAL A 107 -2.76 -0.91 -15.06
C VAL A 107 -1.73 -0.26 -16.01
N LEU A 108 -0.60 0.23 -15.50
CA LEU A 108 0.46 0.79 -16.34
C LEU A 108 1.29 -0.28 -17.06
N ALA A 109 1.40 -1.48 -16.49
CA ALA A 109 2.11 -2.61 -17.09
C ALA A 109 1.16 -3.60 -17.79
N PHE A 110 -0.07 -3.72 -17.30
CA PHE A 110 -1.10 -4.60 -17.82
C PHE A 110 -2.42 -3.84 -18.01
N PRO A 111 -2.60 -3.15 -19.14
CA PRO A 111 -3.76 -2.28 -19.39
C PRO A 111 -5.14 -2.96 -19.27
N GLY A 112 -5.19 -4.29 -19.38
CA GLY A 112 -6.41 -5.08 -19.26
C GLY A 112 -7.07 -5.02 -17.88
N VAL A 113 -6.35 -4.65 -16.81
CA VAL A 113 -6.95 -4.54 -15.45
C VAL A 113 -7.69 -3.24 -15.17
N ASN A 114 -7.69 -2.30 -16.11
CA ASN A 114 -8.38 -1.02 -15.94
C ASN A 114 -9.88 -1.21 -15.69
N THR A 115 -10.43 -0.47 -14.73
CA THR A 115 -11.79 -0.54 -14.18
C THR A 115 -12.12 -1.80 -13.37
N LEU A 116 -11.22 -2.79 -13.27
CA LEU A 116 -11.51 -4.09 -12.63
C LEU A 116 -11.17 -4.13 -11.14
N GLY A 117 -10.61 -3.05 -10.58
CA GLY A 117 -10.33 -2.94 -9.15
C GLY A 117 -9.27 -3.91 -8.62
N ILE A 118 -8.42 -4.47 -9.48
CA ILE A 118 -7.39 -5.45 -9.11
C ILE A 118 -6.06 -5.19 -9.81
N SER A 119 -4.99 -5.57 -9.14
CA SER A 119 -3.66 -5.69 -9.74
C SER A 119 -2.80 -6.66 -8.95
N MET A 120 -1.63 -7.01 -9.50
CA MET A 120 -0.69 -7.92 -8.86
C MET A 120 0.74 -7.41 -9.00
N ASN A 121 1.65 -7.88 -8.15
CA ASN A 121 3.10 -7.74 -8.34
C ASN A 121 3.81 -9.08 -8.13
N ARG A 122 4.99 -9.20 -8.73
CA ARG A 122 6.01 -10.19 -8.34
C ARG A 122 7.12 -9.46 -7.59
N VAL A 123 7.59 -10.04 -6.49
CA VAL A 123 8.75 -9.51 -5.75
C VAL A 123 9.79 -10.60 -5.57
N ASP A 124 11.01 -10.33 -6.05
CA ASP A 124 12.16 -11.22 -5.91
C ASP A 124 13.16 -10.65 -4.89
N TYR A 125 13.81 -11.53 -4.12
CA TYR A 125 14.75 -11.16 -3.07
C TYR A 125 16.03 -11.99 -3.16
N ALA A 126 17.18 -11.32 -3.13
CA ALA A 126 18.46 -11.93 -2.79
C ALA A 126 18.48 -12.37 -1.32
N PRO A 127 19.40 -13.26 -0.88
CA PRO A 127 19.60 -13.55 0.54
C PRO A 127 19.82 -12.25 1.33
N GLY A 128 19.03 -12.03 2.40
CA GLY A 128 19.07 -10.80 3.19
C GLY A 128 18.43 -9.57 2.54
N GLY A 129 17.89 -9.70 1.32
CA GLY A 129 17.22 -8.61 0.61
C GLY A 129 15.96 -8.13 1.31
N VAL A 130 15.68 -6.84 1.20
CA VAL A 130 14.54 -6.17 1.83
C VAL A 130 13.72 -5.44 0.79
N ASN A 131 12.40 -5.58 0.86
CA ASN A 131 11.47 -4.60 0.31
C ASN A 131 11.21 -3.60 1.45
N PRO A 132 11.80 -2.39 1.39
CA PRO A 132 11.87 -1.48 2.54
C PRO A 132 10.48 -1.10 3.08
N PRO A 133 10.39 -0.55 4.30
CA PRO A 133 9.13 -0.04 4.84
C PRO A 133 8.40 0.87 3.85
N HIS A 134 7.16 0.51 3.50
CA HIS A 134 6.34 1.21 2.52
C HIS A 134 4.85 1.13 2.85
N ILE A 135 4.05 1.92 2.12
CA ILE A 135 2.60 2.01 2.26
C ILE A 135 1.94 1.97 0.88
N HIS A 136 0.82 1.26 0.78
CA HIS A 136 -0.12 1.34 -0.35
C HIS A 136 -1.31 2.23 0.03
N PRO A 137 -1.37 3.49 -0.46
CA PRO A 137 -2.40 4.45 -0.02
C PRO A 137 -3.80 4.07 -0.49
N ARG A 138 -3.92 3.34 -1.61
CA ARG A 138 -5.22 3.06 -2.25
C ARG A 138 -5.66 1.60 -2.22
N ALA A 139 -4.85 0.70 -1.67
CA ALA A 139 -5.18 -0.73 -1.65
C ALA A 139 -4.75 -1.41 -0.36
N SER A 140 -5.52 -2.41 0.05
CA SER A 140 -4.99 -3.50 0.88
C SER A 140 -4.20 -4.44 -0.02
N GLU A 141 -3.23 -5.14 0.57
CA GLU A 141 -2.40 -6.11 -0.11
C GLU A 141 -2.63 -7.51 0.49
N THR A 142 -2.60 -8.53 -0.34
CA THR A 142 -2.39 -9.91 0.09
C THR A 142 -1.29 -10.52 -0.75
N GLY A 143 -0.56 -11.49 -0.22
CA GLY A 143 0.47 -12.18 -0.98
C GLY A 143 0.71 -13.59 -0.49
N VAL A 144 1.33 -14.39 -1.35
CA VAL A 144 1.71 -15.78 -1.07
C VAL A 144 3.20 -15.97 -1.38
N ILE A 145 3.90 -16.68 -0.49
CA ILE A 145 5.30 -17.03 -0.71
C ILE A 145 5.38 -18.17 -1.72
N ILE A 146 6.12 -17.97 -2.80
CA ILE A 146 6.33 -18.99 -3.84
C ILE A 146 7.74 -19.61 -3.74
N GLN A 147 8.68 -18.95 -3.08
CA GLN A 147 10.02 -19.48 -2.85
C GLN A 147 10.67 -18.84 -1.61
N GLY A 148 11.46 -19.61 -0.87
CA GLY A 148 12.30 -19.11 0.23
C GLY A 148 11.56 -18.91 1.56
N GLU A 149 12.17 -18.12 2.45
CA GLU A 149 11.63 -17.78 3.76
C GLU A 149 11.65 -16.25 3.94
N VAL A 150 10.48 -15.65 4.09
CA VAL A 150 10.32 -14.19 4.09
C VAL A 150 9.68 -13.75 5.39
N LEU A 151 10.39 -12.92 6.16
CA LEU A 151 9.80 -12.17 7.26
C LEU A 151 8.91 -11.09 6.68
N VAL A 152 7.61 -11.18 6.95
CA VAL A 152 6.63 -10.15 6.59
C VAL A 152 6.14 -9.50 7.87
N GLY A 153 6.02 -8.18 7.88
CA GLY A 153 5.45 -7.48 9.01
C GLY A 153 4.86 -6.12 8.67
N PHE A 154 3.89 -5.70 9.47
CA PHE A 154 3.22 -4.40 9.38
C PHE A 154 3.04 -3.76 10.75
N ILE A 155 2.83 -2.46 10.75
CA ILE A 155 2.67 -1.64 11.94
C ILE A 155 1.28 -1.00 11.91
N THR A 156 0.51 -1.19 12.98
CA THR A 156 -0.81 -0.55 13.14
C THR A 156 -0.67 0.92 13.53
N THR A 157 -1.76 1.69 13.42
CA THR A 157 -1.79 3.09 13.89
C THR A 157 -1.62 3.23 15.40
N GLY A 158 -1.82 2.15 16.17
CA GLY A 158 -1.46 2.05 17.58
C GLY A 158 0.03 1.75 17.83
N ASN A 159 0.87 1.80 16.79
CA ASN A 159 2.29 1.44 16.82
C ASN A 159 2.58 0.00 17.26
N VAL A 160 1.66 -0.93 16.97
CA VAL A 160 1.86 -2.37 17.26
C VAL A 160 2.42 -3.06 16.03
N TYR A 161 3.56 -3.72 16.20
CA TYR A 161 4.23 -4.51 15.17
C TYR A 161 3.69 -5.94 15.16
N HIS A 162 3.18 -6.38 14.00
CA HIS A 162 2.77 -7.75 13.74
C HIS A 162 3.65 -8.35 12.66
N SER A 163 4.12 -9.59 12.87
CA SER A 163 4.98 -10.26 11.89
C SER A 163 4.96 -11.78 12.00
N LYS A 164 5.41 -12.42 10.92
CA LYS A 164 5.71 -13.85 10.86
C LYS A 164 6.75 -14.10 9.76
N VAL A 165 7.60 -15.10 9.97
CA VAL A 165 8.41 -15.68 8.88
C VAL A 165 7.52 -16.66 8.11
N LEU A 166 7.25 -16.36 6.85
CA LEU A 166 6.40 -17.13 5.97
C LEU A 166 7.23 -17.98 5.01
N LYS A 167 6.73 -19.17 4.71
CA LYS A 167 7.33 -20.17 3.81
C LYS A 167 6.39 -20.49 2.65
N PHE A 168 6.87 -21.29 1.71
CA PHE A 168 6.13 -21.71 0.52
C PHE A 168 4.64 -22.03 0.80
N GLY A 169 3.75 -21.39 0.06
CA GLY A 169 2.30 -21.57 0.14
C GLY A 169 1.61 -20.82 1.28
N GLU A 170 2.35 -20.26 2.23
CA GLU A 170 1.76 -19.42 3.28
C GLU A 170 1.46 -18.02 2.72
N MET A 171 0.32 -17.45 3.17
CA MET A 171 -0.15 -16.15 2.72
C MET A 171 -0.16 -15.11 3.85
N PHE A 172 -0.21 -13.83 3.46
CA PHE A 172 -0.39 -12.70 4.37
C PHE A 172 -1.42 -11.70 3.85
N VAL A 173 -1.83 -10.79 4.72
CA VAL A 173 -2.68 -9.64 4.41
C VAL A 173 -2.12 -8.40 5.10
N ILE A 174 -2.10 -7.28 4.37
CA ILE A 174 -1.73 -5.96 4.87
C ILE A 174 -2.93 -5.03 4.68
N PRO A 175 -3.50 -4.49 5.77
CA PRO A 175 -4.56 -3.49 5.67
C PRO A 175 -4.09 -2.23 4.92
N ARG A 176 -4.98 -1.67 4.10
CA ARG A 176 -4.72 -0.43 3.34
C ARG A 176 -4.08 0.65 4.21
N GLY A 177 -3.06 1.30 3.66
CA GLY A 177 -2.45 2.48 4.27
C GLY A 177 -1.49 2.18 5.42
N LEU A 178 -1.32 0.93 5.85
CA LEU A 178 -0.39 0.59 6.93
C LEU A 178 1.05 0.41 6.42
N ALA A 179 2.00 0.91 7.22
CA ALA A 179 3.42 0.72 6.97
C ALA A 179 3.78 -0.76 7.16
N HIS A 180 4.45 -1.33 6.17
CA HIS A 180 4.83 -2.74 6.18
C HIS A 180 6.11 -2.97 5.36
N PHE A 181 6.70 -4.14 5.52
CA PHE A 181 7.93 -4.53 4.83
C PHE A 181 7.99 -6.04 4.63
N GLN A 182 8.93 -6.47 3.81
CA GLN A 182 9.32 -7.87 3.68
C GLN A 182 10.84 -7.99 3.68
N MET A 183 11.38 -9.02 4.32
CA MET A 183 12.82 -9.32 4.33
C MET A 183 13.04 -10.81 4.11
N ASN A 184 13.90 -11.15 3.16
CA ASN A 184 14.34 -12.54 2.98
C ASN A 184 15.31 -12.92 4.11
N VAL A 185 14.85 -13.79 5.01
CA VAL A 185 15.64 -14.31 6.14
C VAL A 185 16.20 -15.71 5.87
N GLY A 186 15.85 -16.28 4.71
CA GLY A 186 16.39 -17.55 4.24
C GLY A 186 17.84 -17.45 3.74
N LYS A 187 18.48 -18.60 3.56
CA LYS A 187 19.85 -18.70 3.03
C LYS A 187 19.93 -18.52 1.51
N GLY A 188 18.83 -18.78 0.80
CA GLY A 188 18.73 -18.70 -0.65
C GLY A 188 17.89 -17.50 -1.11
N LYS A 189 17.58 -17.45 -2.40
CA LYS A 189 16.64 -16.47 -2.96
C LYS A 189 15.21 -16.74 -2.46
N ALA A 190 14.39 -15.69 -2.45
CA ALA A 190 12.97 -15.78 -2.14
C ALA A 190 12.13 -15.04 -3.20
N MET A 191 10.87 -15.47 -3.36
CA MET A 191 9.93 -14.88 -4.30
C MET A 191 8.51 -14.89 -3.73
N VAL A 192 7.81 -13.76 -3.92
CA VAL A 192 6.45 -13.52 -3.45
C VAL A 192 5.61 -13.01 -4.62
N ILE A 193 4.37 -13.50 -4.71
CA ILE A 193 3.34 -12.90 -5.57
C ILE A 193 2.33 -12.19 -4.68
N THR A 194 2.07 -10.92 -4.98
CA THR A 194 1.12 -10.09 -4.23
C THR A 194 -0.02 -9.63 -5.13
N ALA A 195 -1.16 -9.34 -4.52
CA ALA A 195 -2.38 -8.89 -5.16
C ALA A 195 -3.01 -7.75 -4.35
N PHE A 196 -3.68 -6.85 -5.05
CA PHE A 196 -4.24 -5.61 -4.52
C PHE A 196 -5.69 -5.46 -4.93
N ASN A 197 -6.51 -4.87 -4.07
CA ASN A 197 -7.87 -4.44 -4.40
C ASN A 197 -7.91 -3.03 -5.04
N SER A 198 -6.97 -2.76 -5.94
CA SER A 198 -6.95 -1.59 -6.81
C SER A 198 -6.12 -1.89 -8.06
N GLN A 199 -6.51 -1.34 -9.20
CA GLN A 199 -5.77 -1.37 -10.45
C GLN A 199 -4.44 -0.60 -10.37
N LEU A 200 -4.37 0.37 -9.44
CA LEU A 200 -3.21 1.24 -9.24
C LEU A 200 -3.00 1.58 -7.76
N PRO A 201 -2.51 0.62 -6.95
CA PRO A 201 -2.40 0.76 -5.49
C PRO A 201 -1.51 1.95 -5.08
N GLY A 202 -0.49 2.25 -5.89
CA GLY A 202 0.57 3.20 -5.56
C GLY A 202 1.46 2.70 -4.44
N ALA A 203 2.64 3.27 -4.28
CA ALA A 203 3.52 2.95 -3.17
C ALA A 203 4.24 4.20 -2.67
N THR A 204 4.27 4.38 -1.35
CA THR A 204 5.13 5.35 -0.69
C THR A 204 6.23 4.59 0.03
N ILE A 205 7.42 4.54 -0.56
CA ILE A 205 8.61 3.94 0.06
C ILE A 205 9.12 4.92 1.13
N LEU A 206 8.95 4.59 2.41
CA LEU A 206 9.12 5.56 3.50
C LEU A 206 10.53 6.15 3.56
N PRO A 207 11.64 5.38 3.42
CA PRO A 207 12.98 5.96 3.40
C PRO A 207 13.18 6.96 2.26
N LEU A 208 12.68 6.65 1.05
CA LEU A 208 12.80 7.55 -0.11
C LEU A 208 11.94 8.80 0.06
N ALA A 209 10.71 8.64 0.54
CA ALA A 209 9.80 9.76 0.78
C ALA A 209 10.35 10.75 1.83
N LEU A 210 11.05 10.24 2.85
CA LEU A 210 11.59 11.07 3.93
C LEU A 210 12.95 11.71 3.58
N PHE A 211 13.82 10.99 2.87
CA PHE A 211 15.21 11.40 2.69
C PHE A 211 15.60 11.74 1.25
N ALA A 212 14.75 11.44 0.26
CA ALA A 212 15.06 11.59 -1.16
C ALA A 212 13.88 12.14 -1.99
N SER A 213 12.91 12.80 -1.36
CA SER A 213 11.83 13.46 -2.08
C SER A 213 12.35 14.59 -2.98
N ASN A 214 11.60 14.90 -4.05
CA ASN A 214 11.87 16.05 -4.89
C ASN A 214 10.62 16.95 -5.02
N PRO A 215 10.63 18.20 -4.53
CA PRO A 215 11.72 18.82 -3.79
C PRO A 215 12.01 18.13 -2.43
N PRO A 216 13.24 18.25 -1.88
CA PRO A 216 13.60 17.65 -0.60
C PRO A 216 12.80 18.23 0.56
N LEU A 217 12.47 17.39 1.56
CA LEU A 217 11.92 17.88 2.82
C LEU A 217 12.88 18.87 3.50
N PRO A 218 12.35 19.96 4.09
CA PRO A 218 13.17 20.93 4.83
C PRO A 218 13.96 20.24 5.95
N ILE A 219 15.26 20.56 6.04
CA ILE A 219 16.16 19.92 7.01
C ILE A 219 15.67 20.06 8.46
N LYS A 220 15.07 21.22 8.80
CA LYS A 220 14.50 21.50 10.12
C LYS A 220 13.33 20.57 10.49
N VAL A 221 12.54 20.12 9.50
CA VAL A 221 11.47 19.15 9.73
C VAL A 221 12.11 17.83 10.15
N LEU A 222 13.09 17.33 9.38
CA LEU A 222 13.74 16.05 9.66
C LEU A 222 14.54 16.05 10.98
N THR A 223 15.34 17.07 11.25
CA THR A 223 16.10 17.13 12.53
C THR A 223 15.18 17.16 13.74
N LYS A 224 14.05 17.88 13.65
CA LYS A 224 13.05 17.90 14.72
C LYS A 224 12.30 16.58 14.86
N THR A 225 11.89 15.96 13.74
CA THR A 225 11.18 14.67 13.72
C THR A 225 12.04 13.54 14.28
N PHE A 226 13.31 13.44 13.85
CA PHE A 226 14.22 12.37 14.26
C PHE A 226 14.98 12.69 15.55
N GLN A 227 14.90 13.92 16.04
CA GLN A 227 15.57 14.38 17.27
C GLN A 227 17.10 14.21 17.23
N VAL A 228 17.68 14.46 16.06
CA VAL A 228 19.10 14.35 15.78
C VAL A 228 19.62 15.64 15.14
N GLU A 229 20.93 15.81 15.17
CA GLU A 229 21.61 16.92 14.50
C GLU A 229 21.53 16.82 12.97
N GLU A 230 21.69 17.97 12.32
CA GLU A 230 21.67 18.09 10.86
C GLU A 230 22.69 17.17 10.16
N LYS A 231 23.88 17.00 10.76
CA LYS A 231 24.91 16.11 10.23
C LYS A 231 24.39 14.68 10.02
N ILE A 232 23.68 14.12 11.00
CA ILE A 232 23.13 12.75 10.90
C ILE A 232 22.11 12.67 9.77
N ILE A 233 21.23 13.66 9.63
CA ILE A 233 20.24 13.68 8.54
C ILE A 233 20.92 13.76 7.18
N ASN A 234 21.93 14.62 7.03
CA ASN A 234 22.68 14.76 5.79
C ASN A 234 23.46 13.48 5.46
N ASP A 235 24.03 12.81 6.47
CA ASP A 235 24.69 11.51 6.32
C ASP A 235 23.69 10.45 5.81
N ILE A 236 22.44 10.44 6.29
CA ILE A 236 21.38 9.55 5.77
C ILE A 236 20.99 9.93 4.34
N LYS A 237 20.72 11.21 4.05
CA LYS A 237 20.37 11.70 2.71
C LYS A 237 21.44 11.32 1.67
N SER A 238 22.71 11.33 2.05
CA SER A 238 23.82 10.94 1.17
C SER A 238 23.76 9.49 0.68
N LYS A 239 22.97 8.62 1.32
CA LYS A 239 22.77 7.22 0.92
C LYS A 239 21.74 7.05 -0.19
N PHE A 240 21.00 8.10 -0.52
CA PHE A 240 19.91 8.08 -1.49
C PHE A 240 20.20 8.97 -2.72
N ILE A 241 21.47 9.06 -3.11
CA ILE A 241 21.87 9.78 -4.32
C ILE A 241 21.70 8.81 -5.49
N PHE A 242 20.72 9.08 -6.35
CA PHE A 242 20.48 8.39 -7.62
C PHE A 242 20.44 9.41 -8.75
#